data_AF-A0A137QF46-F1
#
_entry.id   AF-A0A137QF46-F1
#
_cell.length_a   1.000
_cell.length_b   1.000
_cell.length_c   1.000
_cell.angle_alpha   90.00
_cell.angle_beta   90.00
_cell.angle_gamma   90.00
#
_symmetry.space_group_name_H-M   'P 1'
#
loop_
_entity.id
_entity.type
_entity.pdbx_description
1 polymer ?
#
loop_
_entity_poly.entity_id
_entity_poly.type
_entity_poly.pdbx_seq_one_letter_code
_entity_poly.pdbx_strand_id
1 'polypeptide(L)'
;MGVRYNAEKKKIGNYYSTPIFSFRCKCHLCDNWFEIQTDPKNTRYVVTSGARQKDEEWNPEENGGFAIHDARPDIALVIDPDKKDTPDDPLAALEKTSEAQANLTKVQIPRLEELQDVSEHYNADPYTLSQKARKKFREEKKIDQQKRKADDDLKGRYGLPAALSLLEDDDKAKEEAKSAWEEAKQLHQQQTAKRRRVGRVDVPSTSRTASGSSVSASSKSSLDTLRARILSNTAKNGSSSASSRQSSKPILPIRKL
;
A
#
# COMPACT_ATOMS: atom_id res chain seq x y z
N MET A 1 45.89 19.86 -17.32
CA MET A 1 47.25 19.26 -17.27
C MET A 1 48.10 19.84 -18.40
N GLY A 2 49.39 20.13 -18.19
CA GLY A 2 50.28 20.67 -19.24
C GLY A 2 51.59 19.89 -19.34
N VAL A 3 52.01 19.53 -20.55
CA VAL A 3 53.26 18.82 -20.86
C VAL A 3 54.23 19.78 -21.55
N ARG A 4 55.52 19.72 -21.21
CA ARG A 4 56.55 20.60 -21.78
C ARG A 4 57.00 20.08 -23.16
N TYR A 5 57.11 20.98 -24.13
CA TYR A 5 57.61 20.69 -25.47
C TYR A 5 58.67 21.71 -25.89
N ASN A 6 59.66 21.25 -26.66
CA ASN A 6 60.50 22.13 -27.45
C ASN A 6 59.69 22.56 -28.68
N ALA A 7 59.56 23.86 -28.90
CA ALA A 7 58.71 24.44 -29.92
C ALA A 7 59.47 25.43 -30.79
N GLU A 8 59.21 25.42 -32.09
CA GLU A 8 59.59 26.52 -32.98
C GLU A 8 58.59 27.66 -32.85
N LYS A 9 59.03 28.82 -32.34
CA LYS A 9 58.21 30.03 -32.24
C LYS A 9 58.35 30.87 -33.50
N LYS A 10 57.25 31.16 -34.18
CA LYS A 10 57.19 32.05 -35.35
C LYS A 10 56.13 33.13 -35.14
N LYS A 11 56.41 34.36 -35.57
CA LYS A 11 55.40 35.44 -35.61
C LYS A 11 54.69 35.36 -36.96
N ILE A 12 53.38 35.12 -36.96
CA ILE A 12 52.59 34.93 -38.19
C ILE A 12 51.79 36.17 -38.55
N GLY A 13 51.39 36.97 -37.57
CA GLY A 13 50.61 38.19 -37.80
C GLY A 13 50.47 39.03 -36.54
N ASN A 14 49.55 40.00 -36.57
CA ASN A 14 49.13 40.77 -35.41
C ASN A 14 47.58 40.82 -35.34
N TYR A 15 47.03 40.76 -34.14
CA TYR A 15 45.67 41.17 -33.82
C TYR A 15 45.71 42.61 -33.28
N TYR A 16 45.29 43.57 -34.09
CA TYR A 16 45.57 45.00 -33.88
C TYR A 16 47.08 45.25 -33.63
N SER A 17 47.46 45.67 -32.42
CA SER A 17 48.85 45.89 -32.01
C SER A 17 49.52 44.66 -31.40
N THR A 18 48.77 43.60 -31.08
CA THR A 18 49.27 42.43 -30.36
C THR A 18 49.76 41.36 -31.35
N PRO A 19 51.01 40.88 -31.28
CA PRO A 19 51.52 39.87 -32.19
C PRO A 19 50.88 38.50 -31.94
N ILE A 20 50.54 37.81 -33.03
CA ILE A 20 50.11 36.42 -33.03
C ILE A 20 51.33 35.54 -33.25
N PHE A 21 51.59 34.65 -32.30
CA PHE A 21 52.65 33.66 -32.38
C PHE A 21 52.08 32.29 -32.72
N SER A 22 52.79 31.58 -33.60
CA SER A 22 52.62 30.15 -33.83
C SER A 22 53.74 29.38 -33.17
N PHE A 23 53.37 28.29 -32.53
CA PHE A 23 54.24 27.33 -31.91
C PHE A 23 54.06 26.00 -32.62
N ARG A 24 55.12 25.56 -33.30
CA ARG A 24 55.16 24.25 -33.96
C ARG A 24 55.95 23.28 -33.09
N CYS A 25 55.31 22.17 -32.72
CA CYS A 25 55.85 21.16 -31.81
C CYS A 25 55.74 19.76 -32.44
N LYS A 26 56.68 18.86 -32.12
CA LYS A 26 56.61 17.45 -32.53
C LYS A 26 55.83 16.64 -31.49
N CYS A 27 54.95 15.74 -31.93
CA CYS A 27 54.26 14.80 -31.05
C CYS A 27 55.26 13.83 -30.41
N HIS A 28 55.01 13.39 -29.17
CA HIS A 28 55.88 12.43 -28.48
C HIS A 28 55.56 10.96 -28.81
N LEU A 29 54.35 10.68 -29.33
CA LEU A 29 53.95 9.32 -29.75
C LEU A 29 54.16 9.05 -31.24
N CYS A 30 54.25 10.10 -32.07
CA CYS A 30 54.37 9.96 -33.53
C CYS A 30 55.28 11.03 -34.13
N ASP A 31 55.75 10.81 -35.35
CA ASP A 31 56.67 11.74 -36.03
C ASP A 31 56.01 13.01 -36.60
N ASN A 32 54.71 13.19 -36.34
CA ASN A 32 53.95 14.32 -36.84
C ASN A 32 54.18 15.59 -36.02
N TRP A 33 54.05 16.72 -36.70
CA TRP A 33 54.07 18.05 -36.10
C TRP A 33 52.66 18.59 -35.94
N PHE A 34 52.42 19.32 -34.86
CA PHE A 34 51.20 20.08 -34.66
C PHE A 34 51.53 21.55 -34.41
N GLU A 35 50.60 22.42 -34.81
CA GLU A 35 50.76 23.87 -34.72
C GLU A 35 49.64 24.49 -33.89
N ILE A 36 50.05 25.33 -32.95
CA ILE A 36 49.15 26.06 -32.06
C ILE A 36 49.43 27.55 -32.19
N GLN A 37 48.37 28.34 -32.32
CA GLN A 37 48.46 29.79 -32.43
C GLN A 37 47.84 30.47 -31.22
N THR A 38 48.41 31.61 -30.83
CA THR A 38 47.80 32.50 -29.83
C THR A 38 46.60 33.22 -30.43
N ASP A 39 45.47 33.25 -29.74
CA ASP A 39 44.29 34.05 -30.08
C ASP A 39 44.08 35.16 -29.02
N PRO A 40 44.59 36.38 -29.26
CA PRO A 40 44.45 37.50 -28.31
C PRO A 40 42.99 37.94 -28.08
N LYS A 41 42.06 37.65 -29.00
CA LYS A 41 40.65 38.07 -28.87
C LYS A 41 39.94 37.31 -27.77
N ASN A 42 40.17 35.99 -27.70
CA ASN A 42 39.50 35.09 -26.76
C ASN A 42 40.44 34.60 -25.64
N THR A 43 41.62 35.22 -25.49
CA THR A 43 42.68 34.89 -24.52
C THR A 43 42.98 33.39 -24.45
N ARG A 44 43.00 32.71 -25.60
CA ARG A 44 43.18 31.25 -25.69
C ARG A 44 44.20 30.87 -26.75
N TYR A 45 44.57 29.59 -26.76
CA TYR A 45 45.35 29.00 -27.83
C TYR A 45 44.44 28.19 -28.74
N VAL A 46 44.62 28.32 -30.05
CA VAL A 46 43.82 27.61 -31.05
C VAL A 46 44.74 26.65 -31.80
N VAL A 47 44.32 25.40 -31.90
CA VAL A 47 45.05 24.39 -32.68
C VAL A 47 44.74 24.60 -34.16
N THR A 48 45.76 24.86 -34.96
CA THR A 48 45.60 25.12 -36.41
C THR A 48 45.80 23.85 -37.23
N SER A 49 46.73 22.98 -36.83
CA SER A 49 47.03 21.74 -37.57
C SER A 49 47.58 20.64 -36.67
N GLY A 50 47.41 19.39 -37.09
CA GLY A 50 48.07 18.21 -36.49
C GLY A 50 47.51 17.72 -35.15
N ALA A 51 46.61 18.46 -34.49
CA ALA A 51 45.94 18.05 -33.27
C ALA A 51 44.48 18.54 -33.23
N ARG A 52 43.72 18.05 -32.26
CA ARG A 52 42.35 18.53 -31.95
C ARG A 52 42.28 18.89 -30.47
N GLN A 53 41.49 19.92 -30.15
CA GLN A 53 41.16 20.24 -28.77
C GLN A 53 40.34 19.09 -28.19
N LYS A 54 40.64 18.74 -26.93
CA LYS A 54 39.82 17.83 -26.15
C LYS A 54 38.78 18.69 -25.43
N ASP A 55 37.51 18.47 -25.76
CA ASP A 55 36.40 19.14 -25.07
C ASP A 55 36.06 18.32 -23.82
N GLU A 56 36.27 18.90 -22.64
CA GLU A 56 35.97 18.26 -21.35
C GLU A 56 34.62 18.71 -20.78
N GLU A 57 34.06 19.79 -21.32
CA GLU A 57 32.70 20.22 -21.06
C GLU A 57 31.72 19.28 -21.75
N TRP A 58 31.14 18.36 -20.97
CA TRP A 58 29.96 17.60 -21.39
C TRP A 58 28.80 18.57 -21.63
N ASN A 59 28.44 18.80 -22.89
CA ASN A 59 27.26 19.58 -23.25
C ASN A 59 26.02 18.66 -23.16
N PRO A 60 25.13 18.83 -22.16
CA PRO A 60 23.97 17.96 -22.01
C PRO A 60 23.01 18.04 -23.20
N GLU A 61 22.92 19.21 -23.84
CA GLU A 61 21.95 19.51 -24.89
C GLU A 61 22.22 18.76 -26.20
N GLU A 62 23.49 18.60 -26.59
CA GLU A 62 23.88 17.92 -27.84
C GLU A 62 23.69 16.40 -27.77
N ASN A 63 23.73 15.82 -26.57
CA ASN A 63 23.66 14.37 -26.35
C ASN A 63 22.29 13.91 -25.81
N GLY A 64 21.24 14.73 -25.94
CA GLY A 64 19.87 14.36 -25.58
C GLY A 64 19.56 14.40 -24.08
N GLY A 65 20.38 15.09 -23.28
CA GLY A 65 20.11 15.41 -21.89
C GLY A 65 19.43 16.77 -21.76
N PHE A 66 18.55 16.92 -20.78
CA PHE A 66 18.03 18.24 -20.39
C PHE A 66 19.09 18.95 -19.54
N ALA A 67 19.52 20.15 -19.94
CA ALA A 67 20.38 20.98 -19.12
C ALA A 67 19.63 21.36 -17.82
N ILE A 68 20.14 20.94 -16.67
CA ILE A 68 19.51 21.19 -15.35
C ILE A 68 19.74 22.64 -14.88
N HIS A 69 20.43 23.46 -15.68
CA HIS A 69 20.77 24.83 -15.31
C HIS A 69 20.17 25.84 -16.29
N ASP A 70 19.00 26.36 -15.91
CA ASP A 70 18.48 27.67 -16.32
C ASP A 70 19.44 28.79 -15.87
N ALA A 71 20.58 28.92 -16.54
CA ALA A 71 21.53 30.01 -16.27
C ALA A 71 22.17 30.56 -17.55
N ARG A 72 21.36 30.84 -18.59
CA ARG A 72 21.57 31.98 -19.52
C ARG A 72 20.51 32.01 -20.64
N PRO A 73 20.02 33.19 -21.05
CA PRO A 73 19.00 33.34 -22.07
C PRO A 73 19.58 33.54 -23.47
N ASP A 74 20.61 32.78 -23.86
CA ASP A 74 21.29 33.01 -25.15
C ASP A 74 21.05 31.88 -26.19
N ILE A 75 20.38 30.77 -25.86
CA ILE A 75 20.16 29.67 -26.82
C ILE A 75 18.73 29.14 -26.69
N ALA A 76 17.83 29.78 -27.43
CA ALA A 76 16.55 29.19 -27.81
C ALA A 76 16.81 27.99 -28.74
N LEU A 77 16.33 26.81 -28.35
CA LEU A 77 16.15 25.55 -29.10
C LEU A 77 16.49 24.43 -28.09
N VAL A 78 15.59 23.89 -27.28
CA VAL A 78 14.59 22.90 -27.68
C VAL A 78 13.64 22.66 -26.48
N ILE A 79 12.43 23.21 -26.54
CA ILE A 79 11.26 22.76 -25.78
C ILE A 79 10.09 22.84 -26.76
N ASP A 80 9.35 21.75 -26.94
CA ASP A 80 8.07 21.58 -27.66
C ASP A 80 7.86 22.39 -28.97
N PRO A 81 7.68 21.78 -30.16
CA PRO A 81 7.41 22.52 -31.40
C PRO A 81 6.12 23.37 -31.37
N ASP A 82 5.25 23.18 -30.38
CA ASP A 82 4.00 23.93 -30.21
C ASP A 82 4.07 25.06 -29.14
N LYS A 83 5.24 25.29 -28.50
CA LYS A 83 5.40 26.33 -27.45
C LYS A 83 6.53 27.33 -27.70
N LYS A 84 7.00 27.50 -28.94
CA LYS A 84 8.16 28.36 -29.24
C LYS A 84 7.84 29.79 -29.66
N ASP A 85 6.57 30.15 -29.82
CA ASP A 85 6.19 31.42 -30.47
C ASP A 85 5.48 32.44 -29.57
N THR A 86 5.46 32.22 -28.24
CA THR A 86 5.14 33.31 -27.32
C THR A 86 6.43 34.02 -26.97
N PRO A 87 6.63 35.31 -27.28
CA PRO A 87 7.73 36.05 -26.67
C PRO A 87 7.54 35.91 -25.17
N ASP A 88 8.56 35.40 -24.46
CA ASP A 88 8.53 35.35 -23.01
C ASP A 88 8.30 36.77 -22.51
N ASP A 89 7.06 37.05 -22.10
CA ASP A 89 6.73 38.32 -21.49
C ASP A 89 7.65 38.42 -20.27
N PRO A 90 8.53 39.43 -20.19
CA PRO A 90 9.41 39.60 -19.05
C PRO A 90 8.62 39.65 -17.73
N LEU A 91 7.35 40.04 -17.78
CA LEU A 91 6.43 39.99 -16.64
C LEU A 91 6.04 38.56 -16.27
N ALA A 92 5.77 37.67 -17.24
CA ALA A 92 5.46 36.27 -16.96
C ALA A 92 6.64 35.50 -16.35
N ALA A 93 7.87 35.81 -16.76
CA ALA A 93 9.08 35.27 -16.12
C ALA A 93 9.21 35.78 -14.68
N LEU A 94 8.99 37.08 -14.46
CA LEU A 94 9.03 37.68 -13.13
C LEU A 94 7.95 37.09 -12.22
N GLU A 95 6.72 36.94 -12.70
CA GLU A 95 5.60 36.34 -11.97
C GLU A 95 5.96 34.93 -11.51
N LYS A 96 6.45 34.04 -12.40
CA LYS A 96 6.91 32.69 -12.02
C LYS A 96 7.98 32.73 -10.93
N THR A 97 8.96 33.62 -11.03
CA THR A 97 10.01 33.73 -10.00
C THR A 97 9.46 34.26 -8.68
N SER A 98 8.53 35.22 -8.72
CA SER A 98 7.91 35.81 -7.54
C SER A 98 6.95 34.84 -6.84
N GLU A 99 6.17 34.06 -7.60
CA GLU A 99 5.31 33.00 -7.10
C GLU A 99 6.13 31.87 -6.49
N ALA A 100 7.23 31.49 -7.14
CA ALA A 100 8.18 30.53 -6.60
C ALA A 100 8.75 31.02 -5.26
N GLN A 101 9.23 32.27 -5.20
CA GLN A 101 9.71 32.87 -3.95
C GLN A 101 8.62 32.94 -2.87
N ALA A 102 7.39 33.29 -3.24
CA ALA A 102 6.26 33.32 -2.31
C ALA A 102 5.90 31.92 -1.80
N ASN A 103 5.95 30.90 -2.65
CA ASN A 103 5.73 29.51 -2.26
C ASN A 103 6.83 29.01 -1.33
N LEU A 104 8.10 29.27 -1.67
CA LEU A 104 9.25 28.94 -0.83
C LEU A 104 9.08 29.55 0.57
N THR A 105 8.83 30.85 0.64
CA THR A 105 8.77 31.58 1.92
C THR A 105 7.53 31.28 2.74
N LYS A 106 6.34 31.20 2.13
CA LYS A 106 5.08 31.05 2.86
C LYS A 106 4.68 29.61 3.12
N VAL A 107 5.20 28.65 2.34
CA VAL A 107 4.80 27.24 2.43
C VAL A 107 5.97 26.37 2.81
N GLN A 108 7.08 26.44 2.08
CA GLN A 108 8.16 25.47 2.26
C GLN A 108 8.96 25.72 3.54
N ILE A 109 9.36 26.96 3.80
CA ILE A 109 10.09 27.34 5.02
C ILE A 109 9.30 26.97 6.29
N PRO A 110 8.06 27.43 6.51
CA PRO A 110 7.33 27.11 7.74
C PRO A 110 7.07 25.61 7.87
N ARG A 111 6.85 24.89 6.77
CA ARG A 111 6.72 23.43 6.80
C ARG A 111 8.02 22.75 7.25
N LEU A 112 9.18 23.25 6.83
CA LEU A 112 10.47 22.71 7.27
C LEU A 112 10.72 23.03 8.74
N GLU A 113 10.36 24.23 9.19
CA GLU A 113 10.41 24.62 10.60
C GLU A 113 9.51 23.72 11.46
N GLU A 114 8.26 23.46 11.05
CA GLU A 114 7.36 22.54 11.73
C GLU A 114 7.95 21.12 11.85
N LEU A 115 8.56 20.60 10.78
CA LEU A 115 9.20 19.28 10.81
C LEU A 115 10.44 19.27 11.73
N GLN A 116 11.19 20.36 11.74
CA GLN A 116 12.34 20.53 12.62
C GLN A 116 11.89 20.60 14.08
N ASP A 117 10.87 21.38 14.42
CA ASP A 117 10.31 21.50 15.77
C ASP A 117 9.82 20.15 16.29
N VAL A 118 9.13 19.37 15.46
CA VAL A 118 8.68 18.01 15.81
C VAL A 118 9.88 17.10 16.07
N SER A 119 10.89 17.16 15.22
CA SER A 119 12.12 16.39 15.40
C SER A 119 12.84 16.77 16.70
N GLU A 120 13.03 18.07 16.96
CA GLU A 120 13.68 18.58 18.16
C GLU A 120 12.90 18.18 19.42
N HIS A 121 11.56 18.27 19.40
CA HIS A 121 10.71 17.85 20.52
C HIS A 121 10.92 16.37 20.89
N TYR A 122 11.01 15.47 19.90
CA TYR A 122 11.26 14.05 20.16
C TYR A 122 12.72 13.76 20.55
N ASN A 123 13.67 14.57 20.08
CA ASN A 123 15.10 14.41 20.34
C ASN A 123 15.59 15.10 21.62
N ALA A 124 14.83 16.04 22.19
CA ALA A 124 15.23 16.78 23.40
C ALA A 124 15.36 15.86 24.64
N ASP A 125 14.48 14.86 24.77
CA ASP A 125 14.58 13.84 25.82
C ASP A 125 14.10 12.46 25.34
N PRO A 126 14.96 11.72 24.61
CA PRO A 126 14.60 10.44 24.04
C PRO A 126 14.37 9.37 25.12
N TYR A 127 14.98 9.52 26.31
CA TYR A 127 14.92 8.53 27.36
C TYR A 127 13.55 8.53 28.05
N THR A 128 13.03 9.70 28.46
CA THR A 128 11.73 9.76 29.13
C THR A 128 10.58 9.41 28.20
N LEU A 129 10.64 9.83 26.92
CA LEU A 129 9.67 9.45 25.90
C LEU A 129 9.66 7.93 25.65
N SER A 130 10.84 7.32 25.53
CA SER A 130 10.97 5.86 25.41
C SER A 130 10.46 5.13 26.66
N GLN A 131 10.72 5.66 27.85
CA GLN A 131 10.22 5.10 29.11
C GLN A 131 8.69 5.12 29.15
N LYS A 132 8.06 6.24 28.76
CA LYS A 132 6.60 6.40 28.69
C LYS A 132 5.97 5.44 27.67
N ALA A 133 6.56 5.31 26.48
CA ALA A 133 6.10 4.37 25.46
C ALA A 133 6.19 2.92 25.94
N ARG A 134 7.33 2.51 26.53
CA ARG A 134 7.50 1.16 27.11
C ARG A 134 6.51 0.89 28.24
N LYS A 135 6.18 1.89 29.06
CA LYS A 135 5.18 1.74 30.13
C LYS A 135 3.80 1.42 29.55
N LYS A 136 3.34 2.20 28.54
CA LYS A 136 2.07 1.95 27.84
C LYS A 136 2.02 0.54 27.23
N PHE A 137 3.04 0.15 26.45
CA PHE A 137 3.07 -1.18 25.84
C PHE A 137 3.11 -2.31 26.87
N ARG A 138 3.73 -2.11 28.04
CA ARG A 138 3.70 -3.10 29.13
C ARG A 138 2.32 -3.22 29.76
N GLU A 139 1.60 -2.11 29.91
CA GLU A 139 0.23 -2.10 30.44
C GLU A 139 -0.74 -2.74 29.44
N GLU A 140 -0.70 -2.34 28.18
CA GLU A 140 -1.47 -2.95 27.08
C GLU A 140 -1.18 -4.45 26.97
N LYS A 141 0.09 -4.85 26.96
CA LYS A 141 0.47 -6.28 26.94
C LYS A 141 -0.08 -7.07 28.12
N LYS A 142 -0.18 -6.46 29.31
CA LYS A 142 -0.81 -7.12 30.48
C LYS A 142 -2.31 -7.29 30.27
N ILE A 143 -2.98 -6.26 29.77
CA ILE A 143 -4.43 -6.30 29.47
C ILE A 143 -4.70 -7.37 28.40
N ASP A 144 -3.93 -7.36 27.31
CA ASP A 144 -4.07 -8.34 26.23
C ASP A 144 -3.78 -9.77 26.70
N GLN A 145 -2.78 -9.96 27.56
CA GLN A 145 -2.51 -11.27 28.15
C GLN A 145 -3.65 -11.73 29.07
N GLN A 146 -4.26 -10.83 29.82
CA GLN A 146 -5.42 -11.16 30.66
C GLN A 146 -6.63 -11.53 29.81
N LYS A 147 -6.93 -10.75 28.76
CA LYS A 147 -7.98 -11.05 27.78
C LYS A 147 -7.76 -12.42 27.12
N ARG A 148 -6.55 -12.67 26.60
CA ARG A 148 -6.19 -13.96 25.98
C ARG A 148 -6.35 -15.14 26.93
N LYS A 149 -5.94 -15.00 28.19
CA LYS A 149 -6.15 -16.05 29.20
C LYS A 149 -7.63 -16.31 29.46
N ALA A 150 -8.45 -15.28 29.59
CA ALA A 150 -9.89 -15.42 29.75
C ALA A 150 -10.54 -16.12 28.55
N ASP A 151 -10.11 -15.75 27.34
CA ASP A 151 -10.57 -16.38 26.09
C ASP A 151 -10.17 -17.85 26.01
N ASP A 152 -8.91 -18.18 26.34
CA ASP A 152 -8.40 -19.56 26.33
C ASP A 152 -9.11 -20.43 27.37
N ASP A 153 -9.40 -19.88 28.57
CA ASP A 153 -10.19 -20.55 29.61
C ASP A 153 -11.63 -20.83 29.13
N LEU A 154 -12.28 -19.86 28.46
CA LEU A 154 -13.60 -20.05 27.87
C LEU A 154 -13.58 -21.10 26.76
N LYS A 155 -12.59 -21.05 25.87
CA LYS A 155 -12.42 -22.06 24.82
C LYS A 155 -12.22 -23.46 25.40
N GLY A 156 -11.42 -23.59 26.45
CA GLY A 156 -11.20 -24.85 27.16
C GLY A 156 -12.48 -25.40 27.81
N ARG A 157 -13.29 -24.54 28.44
CA ARG A 157 -14.57 -24.93 29.06
C ARG A 157 -15.60 -25.44 28.05
N TYR A 158 -15.64 -24.83 26.86
CA TYR A 158 -16.63 -25.15 25.83
C TYR A 158 -16.08 -26.04 24.70
N GLY A 159 -14.82 -26.48 24.76
CA GLY A 159 -14.18 -27.30 23.73
C GLY A 159 -14.08 -26.61 22.36
N LEU A 160 -13.98 -25.28 22.34
CA LEU A 160 -13.91 -24.49 21.10
C LEU A 160 -12.52 -24.60 20.46
N PRO A 161 -12.42 -24.59 19.12
CA PRO A 161 -11.13 -24.65 18.44
C PRO A 161 -10.28 -23.42 18.71
N ALA A 162 -8.98 -23.62 18.94
CA ALA A 162 -8.04 -22.54 19.29
C ALA A 162 -8.00 -21.40 18.24
N ALA A 163 -8.18 -21.73 16.96
CA ALA A 163 -8.19 -20.79 15.84
C ALA A 163 -9.42 -19.87 15.81
N LEU A 164 -10.46 -20.13 16.60
CA LEU A 164 -11.64 -19.29 16.67
C LEU A 164 -11.31 -18.01 17.45
N SER A 165 -11.33 -16.86 16.78
CA SER A 165 -11.20 -15.57 17.46
C SER A 165 -12.51 -15.25 18.17
N LEU A 166 -12.44 -14.96 19.47
CA LEU A 166 -13.57 -14.39 20.19
C LEU A 166 -13.64 -12.89 19.90
N LEU A 167 -14.85 -12.36 19.89
CA LEU A 167 -15.09 -10.94 19.74
C LEU A 167 -14.79 -10.23 21.07
N GLU A 168 -14.40 -8.96 21.03
CA GLU A 168 -14.20 -8.20 22.26
C GLU A 168 -15.52 -8.08 23.05
N ASP A 169 -15.40 -8.10 24.38
CA ASP A 169 -16.51 -8.05 25.33
C ASP A 169 -17.16 -6.65 25.45
N ASP A 170 -17.41 -5.99 24.32
CA ASP A 170 -18.08 -4.69 24.26
C ASP A 170 -19.59 -4.82 24.41
N ASP A 171 -20.22 -3.88 25.11
CA ASP A 171 -21.67 -3.93 25.38
C ASP A 171 -22.50 -3.82 24.09
N LYS A 172 -22.04 -3.02 23.12
CA LYS A 172 -22.65 -2.94 21.79
C LYS A 172 -22.54 -4.26 21.02
N ALA A 173 -21.37 -4.87 21.04
CA ALA A 173 -21.14 -6.16 20.38
C ALA A 173 -22.02 -7.28 20.98
N LYS A 174 -22.26 -7.24 22.30
CA LYS A 174 -23.19 -8.16 22.98
C LYS A 174 -24.63 -7.93 22.54
N GLU A 175 -25.07 -6.69 22.39
CA GLU A 175 -26.42 -6.36 21.93
C GLU A 175 -26.65 -6.80 20.48
N GLU A 176 -25.68 -6.52 19.59
CA GLU A 176 -25.71 -6.95 18.19
C GLU A 176 -25.67 -8.48 18.05
N ALA A 177 -24.85 -9.16 18.84
CA ALA A 177 -24.82 -10.63 18.84
C ALA A 177 -26.15 -11.23 19.32
N LYS A 178 -26.82 -10.61 20.30
CA LYS A 178 -28.13 -11.06 20.78
C LYS A 178 -29.21 -10.87 19.72
N SER A 179 -29.29 -9.71 19.08
CA SER A 179 -30.28 -9.45 18.03
C SER A 179 -30.07 -10.39 16.83
N ALA A 180 -28.83 -10.55 16.38
CA ALA A 180 -28.49 -11.48 15.30
C ALA A 180 -28.86 -12.93 15.63
N TRP A 181 -28.66 -13.37 16.89
CA TRP A 181 -29.07 -14.70 17.33
C TRP A 181 -30.59 -14.87 17.35
N GLU A 182 -31.33 -13.87 17.83
CA GLU A 182 -32.80 -13.89 17.84
C GLU A 182 -33.37 -13.95 16.42
N GLU A 183 -32.85 -13.15 15.50
CA GLU A 183 -33.22 -13.16 14.08
C GLU A 183 -32.91 -14.51 13.43
N ALA A 184 -31.70 -15.05 13.62
CA ALA A 184 -31.31 -16.35 13.09
C ALA A 184 -32.21 -17.48 13.63
N LYS A 185 -32.59 -17.42 14.91
CA LYS A 185 -33.50 -18.37 15.54
C LYS A 185 -34.90 -18.32 14.93
N GLN A 186 -35.43 -17.12 14.69
CA GLN A 186 -36.73 -16.94 14.02
C GLN A 186 -36.68 -17.47 12.58
N LEU A 187 -35.64 -17.16 11.82
CA LEU A 187 -35.45 -17.67 10.45
C LEU A 187 -35.37 -19.20 10.43
N HIS A 188 -34.63 -19.80 11.36
CA HIS A 188 -34.54 -21.26 11.48
C HIS A 188 -35.90 -21.91 11.79
N GLN A 189 -36.69 -21.32 12.70
CA GLN A 189 -38.05 -21.79 12.99
C GLN A 189 -38.97 -21.68 11.76
N GLN A 190 -38.88 -20.60 10.99
CA GLN A 190 -39.64 -20.45 9.75
C GLN A 190 -39.21 -21.47 8.68
N GLN A 191 -37.91 -21.70 8.50
CA GLN A 191 -37.40 -22.69 7.56
C GLN A 191 -37.81 -24.11 7.94
N THR A 192 -37.72 -24.48 9.21
CA THR A 192 -38.14 -25.80 9.70
C THR A 192 -39.65 -26.00 9.57
N ALA A 193 -40.46 -24.98 9.85
CA ALA A 193 -41.91 -25.01 9.61
C ALA A 193 -42.26 -25.18 8.12
N LYS A 194 -41.57 -24.46 7.23
CA LYS A 194 -41.69 -24.63 5.76
C LYS A 194 -41.29 -26.04 5.32
N ARG A 195 -40.17 -26.58 5.84
CA ARG A 195 -39.72 -27.96 5.55
C ARG A 195 -40.73 -29.02 5.99
N ARG A 196 -41.34 -28.86 7.17
CA ARG A 196 -42.43 -29.75 7.64
C ARG A 196 -43.67 -29.68 6.76
N ARG A 197 -43.95 -28.53 6.13
CA ARG A 197 -45.08 -28.36 5.19
C ARG A 197 -44.79 -29.00 3.83
N VAL A 198 -43.55 -28.94 3.33
CA VAL A 198 -43.14 -29.56 2.05
C VAL A 198 -42.94 -31.08 2.17
N GLY A 199 -42.45 -31.59 3.30
CA GLY A 199 -42.36 -33.04 3.56
C GLY A 199 -43.71 -33.75 3.74
N ARG A 200 -44.82 -33.02 3.62
CA ARG A 200 -46.21 -33.52 3.63
C ARG A 200 -46.86 -33.40 2.24
N VAL A 201 -46.06 -33.35 1.19
CA VAL A 201 -46.51 -33.54 -0.20
C VAL A 201 -46.06 -34.94 -0.61
N ASP A 202 -47.00 -35.89 -0.62
CA ASP A 202 -46.82 -37.18 -1.26
C ASP A 202 -46.52 -36.92 -2.75
N VAL A 203 -45.26 -37.01 -3.13
CA VAL A 203 -44.84 -36.96 -4.53
C VAL A 203 -45.04 -38.37 -5.10
N PRO A 204 -45.90 -38.59 -6.12
CA PRO A 204 -46.05 -39.91 -6.71
C PRO A 204 -44.76 -40.25 -7.46
N SER A 205 -44.04 -41.26 -6.97
CA SER A 205 -42.85 -41.79 -7.62
C SER A 205 -43.22 -42.39 -8.97
N THR A 206 -43.00 -41.63 -10.04
CA THR A 206 -42.95 -42.16 -11.41
C THR A 206 -41.63 -42.90 -11.57
N SER A 207 -41.71 -44.21 -11.71
CA SER A 207 -40.60 -45.10 -12.02
C SER A 207 -40.01 -44.77 -13.39
N ARG A 208 -38.79 -44.21 -13.41
CA ARG A 208 -37.93 -44.23 -14.60
C ARG A 208 -36.87 -45.30 -14.40
N THR A 209 -36.90 -46.23 -15.33
CA THR A 209 -36.03 -47.38 -15.50
C THR A 209 -34.58 -46.96 -15.71
N ALA A 210 -33.68 -47.54 -14.91
CA ALA A 210 -32.26 -47.63 -15.22
C ALA A 210 -31.80 -49.06 -14.92
N SER A 211 -31.14 -49.62 -15.92
CA SER A 211 -30.74 -51.00 -16.17
C SER A 211 -29.53 -51.47 -15.35
N GLY A 212 -29.56 -52.76 -14.95
CA GLY A 212 -28.41 -53.68 -14.75
C GLY A 212 -27.44 -53.35 -13.60
N SER A 213 -26.97 -54.26 -12.75
CA SER A 213 -26.96 -55.73 -12.79
C SER A 213 -26.52 -56.30 -11.42
N SER A 214 -27.17 -57.40 -10.99
CA SER A 214 -26.64 -58.59 -10.27
C SER A 214 -25.82 -58.38 -8.98
N VAL A 215 -26.11 -58.97 -7.80
CA VAL A 215 -26.44 -60.38 -7.50
C VAL A 215 -27.02 -60.56 -6.07
N SER A 216 -27.91 -61.58 -5.96
CA SER A 216 -28.19 -62.52 -4.84
C SER A 216 -28.57 -62.04 -3.42
N ALA A 217 -29.90 -62.02 -3.20
CA ALA A 217 -30.68 -62.77 -2.20
C ALA A 217 -30.29 -62.74 -0.70
N SER A 218 -31.17 -62.16 0.13
CA SER A 218 -31.76 -62.89 1.27
C SER A 218 -33.08 -62.23 1.70
N SER A 219 -34.13 -63.04 1.77
CA SER A 219 -35.50 -62.70 2.09
C SER A 219 -35.64 -62.14 3.51
N LYS A 220 -35.84 -60.82 3.66
CA LYS A 220 -36.38 -60.24 4.90
C LYS A 220 -37.89 -60.10 4.77
N SER A 221 -38.55 -60.82 5.66
CA SER A 221 -39.97 -61.15 5.65
C SER A 221 -40.87 -59.90 5.72
N SER A 222 -42.03 -59.98 5.08
CA SER A 222 -43.13 -59.01 5.17
C SER A 222 -43.53 -58.65 6.61
N LEU A 223 -43.17 -59.49 7.57
CA LEU A 223 -43.37 -59.26 9.01
C LEU A 223 -42.50 -58.14 9.57
N ASP A 224 -41.29 -57.92 9.05
CA ASP A 224 -40.42 -56.83 9.52
C ASP A 224 -40.90 -55.47 9.00
N THR A 225 -41.45 -55.42 7.79
CA THR A 225 -42.11 -54.23 7.24
C THR A 225 -43.42 -53.91 7.97
N LEU A 226 -44.18 -54.93 8.38
CA LEU A 226 -45.37 -54.77 9.22
C LEU A 226 -45.01 -54.32 10.64
N ARG A 227 -43.97 -54.88 11.27
CA ARG A 227 -43.47 -54.44 12.59
C ARG A 227 -43.01 -52.98 12.56
N ALA A 228 -42.25 -52.58 11.54
CA ALA A 228 -41.81 -51.19 11.38
C ALA A 228 -43.01 -50.24 11.22
N ARG A 229 -44.05 -50.63 10.46
CA ARG A 229 -45.28 -49.83 10.33
C ARG A 229 -46.05 -49.72 11.64
N ILE A 230 -46.23 -50.82 12.38
CA ILE A 230 -46.95 -50.81 13.66
C ILE A 230 -46.24 -49.89 14.66
N LEU A 231 -44.92 -50.00 14.81
CA LEU A 231 -44.13 -49.15 15.72
C LEU A 231 -44.20 -47.66 15.36
N SER A 232 -44.20 -47.34 14.05
CA SER A 232 -44.33 -45.96 13.58
C SER A 232 -45.73 -45.35 13.83
N ASN A 233 -46.78 -46.19 13.84
CA ASN A 233 -48.15 -45.75 14.07
C ASN A 233 -48.46 -45.62 15.58
N THR A 234 -47.90 -46.49 16.41
CA THR A 234 -48.03 -46.40 17.88
C THR A 234 -47.28 -45.20 18.46
N ALA A 235 -46.13 -44.82 17.89
CA ALA A 235 -45.40 -43.61 18.30
C ALA A 235 -46.16 -42.31 17.98
N LYS A 236 -47.05 -42.31 16.98
CA LYS A 236 -47.88 -41.15 16.62
C LYS A 236 -49.14 -41.00 17.49
N ASN A 237 -49.66 -42.09 18.06
CA ASN A 237 -50.83 -42.05 18.97
C ASN A 237 -50.48 -41.94 20.46
N GLY A 238 -49.19 -41.94 20.82
CA GLY A 238 -48.73 -41.80 22.21
C GLY A 238 -48.68 -40.37 22.76
N SER A 239 -49.00 -39.33 21.97
CA SER A 239 -48.92 -37.93 22.41
C SER A 239 -50.28 -37.30 22.75
N SER A 240 -51.33 -38.09 22.96
CA SER A 240 -52.67 -37.61 23.32
C SER A 240 -53.25 -38.31 24.55
N SER A 241 -52.58 -38.22 25.70
CA SER A 241 -53.21 -38.41 27.01
C SER A 241 -52.28 -37.98 28.17
N ALA A 242 -52.36 -36.72 28.58
CA ALA A 242 -52.17 -36.31 29.97
C ALA A 242 -52.79 -34.92 30.17
N SER A 243 -54.03 -34.93 30.65
CA SER A 243 -54.81 -33.76 31.03
C SER A 243 -54.27 -33.06 32.28
N SER A 244 -54.41 -31.73 32.25
CA SER A 244 -54.79 -30.80 33.32
C SER A 244 -54.15 -30.88 34.71
N ARG A 245 -53.63 -29.72 35.15
CA ARG A 245 -54.00 -29.13 36.45
C ARG A 245 -53.73 -27.61 36.44
N GLN A 246 -54.80 -26.88 36.73
CA GLN A 246 -54.84 -25.45 37.04
C GLN A 246 -54.26 -25.18 38.45
N SER A 247 -54.07 -23.88 38.76
CA SER A 247 -53.83 -23.29 40.09
C SER A 247 -52.36 -23.35 40.57
N SER A 248 -51.72 -22.31 41.12
CA SER A 248 -52.09 -20.97 41.58
C SER A 248 -50.79 -20.14 41.74
N LYS A 249 -50.90 -18.81 41.63
CA LYS A 249 -49.84 -17.88 42.05
C LYS A 249 -49.61 -17.97 43.56
N PRO A 250 -48.36 -17.80 44.05
CA PRO A 250 -48.15 -17.25 45.38
C PRO A 250 -47.56 -15.83 45.32
N ILE A 251 -48.06 -15.07 46.27
CA ILE A 251 -47.83 -13.66 46.59
C ILE A 251 -46.46 -13.50 47.25
N LEU A 252 -45.70 -12.49 46.82
CA LEU A 252 -44.51 -12.00 47.53
C LEU A 252 -44.95 -11.26 48.81
N PRO A 253 -44.33 -11.49 49.99
CA PRO A 253 -44.52 -10.62 51.13
C PRO A 253 -43.60 -9.40 51.05
N ILE A 254 -44.19 -8.27 51.42
CA ILE A 254 -43.61 -6.93 51.50
C ILE A 254 -42.95 -6.71 52.87
N ARG A 255 -41.70 -6.21 52.83
CA ARG A 255 -40.99 -5.29 53.75
C ARG A 255 -40.52 -5.70 55.15
N LYS A 256 -39.32 -5.13 55.41
CA LYS A 256 -38.77 -4.39 56.57
C LYS A 256 -37.47 -5.10 57.02
N LEU A 257 -36.29 -4.48 57.06
CA LEU A 257 -35.88 -3.08 57.22
C LEU A 257 -34.78 -2.71 56.22
#